data_AF-A0A818CIT0-F1
#
_entry.id   AF-A0A818CIT0-F1
#
_cell.length_a   1.000
_cell.length_b   1.000
_cell.length_c   1.000
_cell.angle_alpha   90.00
_cell.angle_beta   90.00
_cell.angle_gamma   90.00
#
_symmetry.space_group_name_H-M   'P 1'
#
loop_
_entity.id
_entity.type
_entity.pdbx_description
1 polymer ?
#
loop_
_entity_poly.entity_id
_entity_poly.type
_entity_poly.pdbx_seq_one_letter_code
_entity_poly.pdbx_strand_id
1 'polypeptide(L)'
;GLLFNGHFISLKQCENLTLNQLEDYHSQWLSCNSSLCSNNQLHHYLKHLHSSSIFKIYINIENNLNKRENLVYLYNSLYNKQYEKKFYLININFDSNYQQFIFNYLLKINLPLLCLTICLYILCLLLFIKNIFFILIIILHIFITILFSCIIYVYVFHFPIAIFNYTSITLYLFIILIDSFLWYTCWFVNNHRRDDCTINRIIENLLTQTFYYLVPKNLTAIIVLVITYTNQIIVLQCFTVFSFLLISISFFISFTLYPGKFYFDI
;
A
#
# COMPACT_ATOMS: atom_id res chain seq x y z
N GLY A 1 -22.04 -24.42 23.10
CA GLY A 1 -23.47 -24.73 23.24
C GLY A 1 -24.12 -24.67 21.88
N LEU A 2 -25.06 -25.58 21.63
CA LEU A 2 -25.97 -25.53 20.48
C LEU A 2 -27.02 -24.42 20.74
N LEU A 3 -27.38 -23.68 19.70
CA LEU A 3 -28.39 -22.63 19.74
C LEU A 3 -29.69 -23.19 19.12
N PHE A 4 -30.78 -23.18 19.89
CA PHE A 4 -32.10 -23.62 19.43
C PHE A 4 -33.12 -22.55 19.75
N ASN A 5 -33.88 -22.10 18.73
CA ASN A 5 -34.85 -21.01 18.84
C ASN A 5 -34.31 -19.76 19.56
N GLY A 6 -33.08 -19.35 19.25
CA GLY A 6 -32.48 -18.13 19.81
C GLY A 6 -32.04 -18.23 21.28
N HIS A 7 -32.15 -19.40 21.91
CA HIS A 7 -31.70 -19.64 23.27
C HIS A 7 -30.52 -20.64 23.31
N PHE A 8 -29.58 -20.39 24.22
CA PHE A 8 -28.51 -21.33 24.50
C PHE A 8 -29.04 -22.51 25.29
N ILE A 9 -28.82 -23.70 24.76
CA ILE A 9 -29.14 -24.95 25.46
C ILE A 9 -28.15 -25.12 26.62
N SER A 10 -28.68 -25.47 27.79
CA SER A 10 -27.88 -25.73 28.99
C SER A 10 -27.07 -27.03 28.88
N LEU A 11 -25.98 -27.14 29.63
CA LEU A 11 -25.06 -28.28 29.55
C LEU A 11 -25.75 -29.64 29.83
N LYS A 12 -26.69 -29.66 30.81
CA LYS A 12 -27.52 -30.84 31.12
C LYS A 12 -28.49 -31.25 30.01
N GLN A 13 -28.97 -30.29 29.21
CA GLN A 13 -29.84 -30.58 28.07
C GLN A 13 -29.03 -31.12 26.87
N CYS A 14 -27.76 -30.71 26.76
CA CYS A 14 -26.86 -31.18 25.72
C CYS A 14 -26.43 -32.64 25.94
N GLU A 15 -26.31 -33.07 27.20
CA GLU A 15 -25.98 -34.46 27.58
C GLU A 15 -27.10 -35.46 27.29
N ASN A 16 -28.35 -34.99 27.13
CA ASN A 16 -29.53 -35.84 26.89
C ASN A 16 -30.01 -35.82 25.42
N LEU A 17 -29.24 -35.27 24.50
CA LEU A 17 -29.62 -35.24 23.08
C LEU A 17 -29.45 -36.62 22.44
N THR A 18 -30.53 -37.10 21.82
CA THR A 18 -30.51 -38.36 21.05
C THR A 18 -29.95 -38.14 19.65
N LEU A 19 -29.45 -39.21 19.03
CA LEU A 19 -28.81 -39.15 17.71
C LEU A 19 -29.77 -38.63 16.62
N ASN A 20 -31.06 -38.99 16.70
CA ASN A 20 -32.10 -38.47 15.80
C ASN A 20 -32.33 -36.96 15.96
N GLN A 21 -32.21 -36.42 17.18
CA GLN A 21 -32.34 -34.98 17.40
C GLN A 21 -31.13 -34.21 16.83
N LEU A 22 -29.93 -34.80 16.89
CA LEU A 22 -28.74 -34.25 16.25
C LEU A 22 -28.83 -34.25 14.71
N GLU A 23 -29.47 -35.26 14.12
CA GLU A 23 -29.74 -35.31 12.67
C GLU A 23 -30.79 -34.28 12.24
N ASP A 24 -31.81 -34.01 13.06
CA ASP A 24 -32.75 -32.90 12.85
C ASP A 24 -32.08 -31.51 12.95
N TYR A 25 -31.07 -31.35 13.82
CA TYR A 25 -30.24 -30.14 13.83
C TYR A 25 -29.42 -29.99 12.55
N HIS A 26 -28.92 -31.08 11.99
CA HIS A 26 -28.14 -31.08 10.75
C HIS A 26 -29.00 -30.82 9.50
N SER A 27 -30.24 -31.31 9.46
CA SER A 27 -31.17 -31.08 8.35
C SER A 27 -31.64 -29.63 8.25
N GLN A 28 -31.84 -28.96 9.39
CA GLN A 28 -32.12 -27.52 9.47
C GLN A 28 -30.93 -26.64 9.03
N TRP A 29 -29.70 -27.17 9.05
CA TRP A 29 -28.49 -26.47 8.60
C TRP A 29 -28.30 -26.48 7.08
N LEU A 30 -28.88 -27.45 6.37
CA LEU A 30 -28.69 -27.63 4.92
C LEU A 30 -29.89 -27.13 4.07
N SER A 31 -31.02 -26.80 4.66
CA SER A 31 -32.23 -26.38 3.93
C SER A 31 -32.30 -24.87 3.62
N CYS A 32 -31.23 -24.26 3.08
CA CYS A 32 -31.28 -22.93 2.44
C CYS A 32 -30.92 -23.08 0.96
N ASN A 33 -31.79 -23.75 0.19
CA ASN A 33 -31.66 -23.91 -1.26
C ASN A 33 -32.53 -22.94 -2.08
N SER A 34 -33.04 -21.86 -1.47
CA SER A 34 -33.84 -20.87 -2.16
C SER A 34 -33.23 -19.48 -2.09
N SER A 35 -33.40 -18.74 -3.19
CA SER A 35 -32.93 -17.38 -3.49
C SER A 35 -33.48 -16.27 -2.57
N LEU A 36 -33.88 -16.61 -1.35
CA LEU A 36 -34.53 -15.75 -0.36
C LEU A 36 -33.83 -15.75 1.01
N CYS A 37 -32.67 -16.39 1.16
CA CYS A 37 -31.86 -16.30 2.38
C CYS A 37 -31.15 -14.93 2.43
N SER A 38 -31.93 -13.91 2.83
CA SER A 38 -31.49 -12.54 3.06
C SER A 38 -30.41 -12.45 4.14
N ASN A 39 -29.57 -11.42 4.03
CA ASN A 39 -28.37 -11.05 4.81
C ASN A 39 -28.39 -11.22 6.35
N ASN A 40 -29.48 -11.65 6.97
CA ASN A 40 -29.61 -11.82 8.42
C ASN A 40 -29.07 -13.16 8.96
N GLN A 41 -28.85 -14.17 8.12
CA GLN A 41 -28.38 -15.49 8.58
C GLN A 41 -26.85 -15.60 8.76
N LEU A 42 -26.09 -14.59 8.34
CA LEU A 42 -24.65 -14.52 8.61
C LEU A 42 -24.34 -14.43 10.12
N HIS A 43 -25.36 -14.23 10.96
CA HIS A 43 -25.29 -14.32 12.42
C HIS A 43 -25.28 -15.74 13.00
N HIS A 44 -25.53 -16.80 12.22
CA HIS A 44 -25.78 -18.13 12.79
C HIS A 44 -24.61 -19.14 12.76
N TYR A 45 -23.44 -18.76 12.24
CA TYR A 45 -22.32 -19.69 12.07
C TYR A 45 -21.33 -19.67 13.25
N LEU A 46 -21.76 -20.08 14.44
CA LEU A 46 -20.90 -20.20 15.63
C LEU A 46 -20.88 -21.64 16.16
N LYS A 47 -19.75 -22.34 16.00
CA LYS A 47 -19.48 -23.59 16.73
C LYS A 47 -18.55 -23.30 17.91
N HIS A 48 -19.02 -23.58 19.14
CA HIS A 48 -18.35 -23.27 20.39
C HIS A 48 -17.58 -24.46 20.97
N LEU A 49 -16.36 -24.23 21.44
CA LEU A 49 -15.65 -25.10 22.39
C LEU A 49 -15.19 -24.26 23.59
N HIS A 50 -15.55 -24.72 24.79
CA HIS A 50 -15.20 -24.06 26.05
C HIS A 50 -13.85 -24.58 26.52
N SER A 51 -12.82 -23.74 26.48
CA SER A 51 -11.60 -23.95 27.26
C SER A 51 -11.18 -22.59 27.82
N SER A 52 -11.42 -22.37 29.12
CA SER A 52 -10.91 -21.27 29.95
C SER A 52 -10.90 -19.87 29.30
N SER A 53 -11.91 -19.05 29.66
CA SER A 53 -12.00 -17.58 29.51
C SER A 53 -11.76 -16.94 28.13
N ILE A 54 -11.55 -17.73 27.07
CA ILE A 54 -11.33 -17.24 25.70
C ILE A 54 -12.32 -17.95 24.77
N PHE A 55 -13.23 -17.18 24.18
CA PHE A 55 -14.16 -17.70 23.18
C PHE A 55 -13.44 -17.85 21.83
N LYS A 56 -13.26 -19.08 21.37
CA LYS A 56 -12.86 -19.35 19.98
C LYS A 56 -14.10 -19.60 19.14
N ILE A 57 -14.29 -18.75 18.14
CA ILE A 57 -15.36 -18.84 17.16
C ILE A 57 -14.75 -19.37 15.86
N TYR A 58 -15.26 -20.51 15.37
CA TYR A 58 -14.88 -21.06 14.07
C TYR A 58 -15.99 -20.80 13.06
N ILE A 59 -15.67 -20.00 12.03
CA ILE A 59 -16.57 -19.71 10.92
C ILE A 59 -16.03 -20.46 9.70
N ASN A 60 -16.72 -21.52 9.29
CA ASN A 60 -16.36 -22.23 8.06
C ASN A 60 -16.98 -21.48 6.87
N ILE A 61 -16.14 -20.84 6.06
CA ILE A 61 -16.57 -20.16 4.83
C ILE A 61 -16.17 -21.07 3.68
N GLU A 62 -17.14 -21.78 3.10
CA GLU A 62 -16.94 -22.58 1.89
C GLU A 62 -16.40 -21.73 0.72
N ASN A 63 -15.57 -22.36 -0.12
CA ASN A 63 -14.73 -21.76 -1.18
C ASN A 63 -15.49 -21.27 -2.44
N ASN A 64 -16.52 -20.42 -2.32
CA ASN A 64 -17.12 -19.77 -3.50
C ASN A 64 -16.67 -18.30 -3.65
N LEU A 65 -16.41 -17.88 -4.90
CA LEU A 65 -15.93 -16.53 -5.26
C LEU A 65 -16.82 -15.39 -4.74
N ASN A 66 -18.15 -15.56 -4.76
CA ASN A 66 -19.12 -14.61 -4.21
C ASN A 66 -19.05 -14.48 -2.66
N LYS A 67 -18.33 -15.37 -1.96
CA LYS A 67 -18.15 -15.31 -0.50
C LYS A 67 -16.93 -14.49 -0.06
N ARG A 68 -16.05 -14.06 -0.98
CA ARG A 68 -14.90 -13.18 -0.66
C ARG A 68 -15.34 -11.79 -0.18
N GLU A 69 -16.36 -11.21 -0.81
CA GLU A 69 -16.96 -9.94 -0.38
C GLU A 69 -17.68 -10.08 0.97
N ASN A 70 -18.31 -11.22 1.22
CA ASN A 70 -18.92 -11.54 2.52
C ASN A 70 -17.87 -11.65 3.64
N LEU A 71 -16.65 -12.08 3.31
CA LEU A 71 -15.54 -12.17 4.25
C LEU A 71 -14.99 -10.78 4.61
N VAL A 72 -14.89 -9.88 3.64
CA VAL A 72 -14.62 -8.45 3.89
C VAL A 72 -15.70 -7.83 4.76
N TYR A 73 -16.97 -8.08 4.44
CA TYR A 73 -18.11 -7.58 5.21
C TYR A 73 -18.08 -8.11 6.65
N LEU A 74 -17.83 -9.41 6.83
CA LEU A 74 -17.68 -10.02 8.14
C LEU A 74 -16.52 -9.38 8.90
N TYR A 75 -15.34 -9.26 8.29
CA TYR A 75 -14.17 -8.64 8.89
C TYR A 75 -14.47 -7.20 9.34
N ASN A 76 -15.02 -6.37 8.45
CA ASN A 76 -15.39 -4.99 8.77
C ASN A 76 -16.48 -4.94 9.85
N SER A 77 -17.44 -5.86 9.85
CA SER A 77 -18.49 -5.90 10.85
C SER A 77 -17.96 -6.27 12.23
N LEU A 78 -17.06 -7.26 12.32
CA LEU A 78 -16.43 -7.69 13.56
C LEU A 78 -15.47 -6.62 14.11
N TYR A 79 -14.77 -5.92 13.22
CA TYR A 79 -13.86 -4.84 13.57
C TYR A 79 -14.60 -3.57 14.02
N ASN A 80 -15.63 -3.15 13.27
CA ASN A 80 -16.35 -1.90 13.53
C ASN A 80 -17.41 -2.03 14.63
N LYS A 81 -18.04 -3.20 14.78
CA LYS A 81 -19.08 -3.44 15.79
C LYS A 81 -18.51 -4.11 17.06
N GLN A 82 -17.25 -3.82 17.44
CA GLN A 82 -16.68 -4.32 18.70
C GLN A 82 -17.76 -4.28 19.79
N TYR A 83 -18.24 -5.46 20.20
CA TYR A 83 -19.52 -5.60 20.90
C TYR A 83 -19.46 -4.80 22.20
N GLU A 84 -20.10 -3.63 22.20
CA GLU A 84 -19.65 -2.47 22.96
C GLU A 84 -19.42 -2.68 24.46
N LYS A 85 -19.95 -3.72 25.12
CA LYS A 85 -19.82 -3.89 26.58
C LYS A 85 -19.78 -5.34 27.12
N LYS A 86 -19.61 -6.39 26.30
CA LYS A 86 -19.73 -7.79 26.82
C LYS A 86 -18.62 -8.76 26.42
N PHE A 87 -18.05 -8.61 25.23
CA PHE A 87 -16.96 -9.48 24.77
C PHE A 87 -15.99 -8.67 23.92
N TYR A 88 -14.70 -8.72 24.28
CA TYR A 88 -13.64 -8.23 23.43
C TYR A 88 -13.19 -9.36 22.52
N LEU A 89 -13.26 -9.12 21.23
CA LEU A 89 -12.65 -9.97 20.23
C LEU A 89 -11.12 -9.77 20.32
N ILE A 90 -10.43 -10.74 20.93
CA ILE A 90 -8.98 -10.66 21.17
C ILE A 90 -8.18 -11.04 19.92
N ASN A 91 -8.64 -12.06 19.18
CA ASN A 91 -7.94 -12.54 17.99
C ASN A 91 -8.92 -13.17 16.98
N ILE A 92 -8.70 -12.90 15.69
CA ILE A 92 -9.33 -13.61 14.58
C ILE A 92 -8.22 -14.28 13.78
N ASN A 93 -8.20 -15.62 13.83
CA ASN A 93 -7.32 -16.40 12.99
C ASN A 93 -8.09 -16.82 11.73
N PHE A 94 -7.61 -16.35 10.57
CA PHE A 94 -8.05 -16.83 9.27
C PHE A 94 -7.04 -17.85 8.73
N ASP A 95 -7.48 -18.75 7.84
CA ASP A 95 -6.55 -19.57 7.05
C ASP A 95 -5.68 -18.69 6.15
N SER A 96 -4.50 -19.18 5.78
CA SER A 96 -3.48 -18.44 5.01
C SER A 96 -4.04 -17.79 3.72
N ASN A 97 -4.91 -18.49 3.00
CA ASN A 97 -5.55 -17.98 1.78
C ASN A 97 -6.44 -16.75 2.05
N TYR A 98 -7.16 -16.77 3.17
CA TYR A 98 -8.05 -15.67 3.59
C TYR A 98 -7.26 -14.51 4.21
N GLN A 99 -6.14 -14.79 4.89
CA GLN A 99 -5.23 -13.75 5.38
C GLN A 99 -4.64 -12.93 4.23
N GLN A 100 -4.17 -13.59 3.16
CA GLN A 100 -3.65 -12.89 1.99
C GLN A 100 -4.71 -12.02 1.31
N PHE A 101 -5.96 -12.51 1.26
CA PHE A 101 -7.07 -11.74 0.72
C PHE A 101 -7.40 -10.50 1.58
N ILE A 102 -7.48 -10.65 2.90
CA ILE A 102 -7.69 -9.51 3.82
C ILE A 102 -6.52 -8.53 3.76
N PHE A 103 -5.29 -9.01 3.66
CA PHE A 103 -4.11 -8.17 3.49
C PHE A 103 -4.18 -7.33 2.21
N ASN A 104 -4.53 -7.95 1.08
CA ASN A 104 -4.76 -7.24 -0.18
C ASN A 104 -5.91 -6.22 -0.08
N TYR A 105 -6.96 -6.55 0.67
CA TYR A 105 -8.06 -5.63 0.94
C TYR A 105 -7.61 -4.42 1.77
N LEU A 106 -6.85 -4.63 2.84
CA LEU A 106 -6.29 -3.55 3.66
C LEU A 106 -5.33 -2.66 2.87
N LEU A 107 -4.50 -3.24 1.99
CA LEU A 107 -3.67 -2.46 1.08
C LEU A 107 -4.49 -1.55 0.17
N LYS A 108 -5.62 -2.03 -0.37
CA LYS A 108 -6.53 -1.22 -1.19
C LYS A 108 -7.16 -0.08 -0.38
N ILE A 109 -7.57 -0.34 0.87
CA ILE A 109 -8.12 0.71 1.76
C ILE A 109 -7.07 1.78 2.08
N ASN A 110 -5.79 1.42 2.14
CA ASN A 110 -4.71 2.37 2.44
C ASN A 110 -4.16 3.08 1.20
N LEU A 111 -4.62 2.73 0.00
CA LEU A 111 -4.22 3.40 -1.25
C LEU A 111 -4.60 4.91 -1.28
N PRO A 112 -5.77 5.35 -0.77
CA PRO A 112 -6.09 6.77 -0.61
C PRO A 112 -5.11 7.55 0.30
N LEU A 113 -4.48 6.92 1.30
CA LEU A 113 -3.45 7.57 2.10
C LEU A 113 -2.22 7.93 1.25
N LEU A 114 -1.84 7.09 0.29
CA LEU A 114 -0.81 7.42 -0.69
C LEU A 114 -1.22 8.63 -1.53
N CYS A 115 -2.47 8.67 -2.02
CA CYS A 115 -2.98 9.83 -2.72
C CYS A 115 -2.93 11.11 -1.87
N LEU A 116 -3.25 11.02 -0.59
CA LEU A 116 -3.15 12.15 0.34
C LEU A 116 -1.71 12.65 0.49
N THR A 117 -0.72 11.74 0.58
CA THR A 117 0.70 12.13 0.61
C THR A 117 1.14 12.83 -0.69
N ILE A 118 0.65 12.37 -1.85
CA ILE A 118 0.93 13.01 -3.14
C ILE A 118 0.26 14.39 -3.22
N CYS A 119 -0.97 14.54 -2.74
CA CYS A 119 -1.63 15.85 -2.69
C CYS A 119 -0.88 16.84 -1.79
N LEU A 120 -0.42 16.41 -0.61
CA LEU A 120 0.41 17.23 0.27
C LEU A 120 1.75 17.59 -0.39
N TYR A 121 2.37 16.65 -1.11
CA TYR A 121 3.58 16.89 -1.91
C TYR A 121 3.37 18.01 -2.94
N ILE A 122 2.30 17.93 -3.73
CA ILE A 122 1.97 18.95 -4.74
C ILE A 122 1.70 20.29 -4.07
N LEU A 123 0.99 20.31 -2.94
CA LEU A 123 0.71 21.52 -2.17
C LEU A 123 1.99 22.18 -1.65
N CYS A 124 2.94 21.40 -1.11
CA CYS A 124 4.25 21.91 -0.70
C CYS A 124 5.04 22.52 -1.87
N LEU A 125 5.03 21.87 -3.04
CA LEU A 125 5.68 22.41 -4.23
C LEU A 125 5.00 23.69 -4.72
N LEU A 126 3.67 23.75 -4.73
CA LEU A 126 2.90 24.94 -5.10
C LEU A 126 3.26 26.14 -4.23
N LEU A 127 3.32 25.95 -2.91
CA LEU A 127 3.65 27.01 -1.96
C LEU A 127 5.06 27.57 -2.17
N PHE A 128 6.01 26.73 -2.56
CA PHE A 128 7.41 27.11 -2.68
C PHE A 128 7.79 27.69 -4.05
N ILE A 129 7.41 27.01 -5.13
CA ILE A 129 7.93 27.29 -6.47
C ILE A 129 7.20 28.46 -7.15
N LYS A 130 5.94 28.75 -6.75
CA LYS A 130 5.07 29.79 -7.36
C LYS A 130 5.01 29.77 -8.90
N ASN A 131 5.36 28.65 -9.53
CA ASN A 131 5.41 28.46 -10.98
C ASN A 131 4.81 27.10 -11.34
N ILE A 132 3.65 27.13 -12.00
CA ILE A 132 2.86 25.95 -12.37
C ILE A 132 3.60 25.08 -13.41
N PHE A 133 4.36 25.69 -14.32
CA PHE A 133 5.09 24.95 -15.36
C PHE A 133 6.18 24.06 -14.76
N PHE A 134 6.88 24.53 -13.72
CA PHE A 134 7.88 23.71 -13.05
C PHE A 134 7.26 22.48 -12.37
N ILE A 135 6.06 22.63 -11.80
CA ILE A 135 5.31 21.52 -11.19
C ILE A 135 4.89 20.50 -12.25
N LEU A 136 4.44 20.96 -13.42
CA LEU A 136 4.10 20.08 -14.54
C LEU A 136 5.31 19.23 -14.99
N ILE A 137 6.51 19.83 -15.02
CA ILE A 137 7.73 19.10 -15.37
C ILE A 137 8.13 18.09 -14.29
N ILE A 138 7.94 18.40 -13.01
CA ILE A 138 8.14 17.43 -11.92
C ILE A 138 7.17 16.24 -12.09
N ILE A 139 5.90 16.50 -12.37
CA ILE A 139 4.89 15.44 -12.60
C ILE A 139 5.30 14.57 -13.80
N LEU A 140 5.72 15.20 -14.90
CA LEU A 140 6.21 14.51 -16.09
C LEU A 140 7.45 13.65 -15.77
N HIS A 141 8.40 14.19 -15.01
CA HIS A 141 9.60 13.46 -14.56
C HIS A 141 9.21 12.22 -13.73
N ILE A 142 8.29 12.36 -12.77
CA ILE A 142 7.79 11.23 -11.96
C ILE A 142 7.20 10.15 -12.87
N PHE A 143 6.32 10.53 -13.80
CA PHE A 143 5.65 9.61 -14.70
C PHE A 143 6.65 8.84 -15.59
N ILE A 144 7.57 9.56 -16.24
CA ILE A 144 8.58 8.98 -17.13
C ILE A 144 9.49 8.01 -16.36
N THR A 145 9.91 8.38 -15.14
CA THR A 145 10.78 7.52 -14.32
C THR A 145 10.09 6.23 -13.92
N ILE A 146 8.85 6.31 -13.44
CA ILE A 146 8.08 5.12 -13.03
C ILE A 146 7.86 4.21 -14.25
N LEU A 147 7.50 4.79 -15.40
CA LEU A 147 7.28 4.02 -16.62
C LEU A 147 8.54 3.27 -17.07
N PHE A 148 9.68 3.96 -17.19
CA PHE A 148 10.94 3.30 -17.59
C PHE A 148 11.43 2.28 -16.56
N SER A 149 11.33 2.61 -15.27
CA SER A 149 11.74 1.69 -14.19
C SER A 149 10.90 0.42 -14.19
N CYS A 150 9.58 0.54 -14.39
CA CYS A 150 8.68 -0.62 -14.51
C CYS A 150 9.00 -1.46 -15.74
N ILE A 151 9.26 -0.84 -16.90
CA ILE A 151 9.63 -1.57 -18.12
C ILE A 151 10.91 -2.37 -17.90
N ILE A 152 11.96 -1.73 -17.37
CA ILE A 152 13.25 -2.39 -17.13
C ILE A 152 13.08 -3.50 -16.07
N TYR A 153 12.39 -3.23 -14.98
CA TYR A 153 12.18 -4.19 -13.90
C TYR A 153 11.44 -5.46 -14.35
N VAL A 154 10.34 -5.30 -15.10
CA VAL A 154 9.51 -6.43 -15.54
C VAL A 154 10.09 -7.13 -16.77
N TYR A 155 10.53 -6.39 -17.78
CA TYR A 155 10.94 -6.98 -19.06
C TYR A 155 12.42 -7.34 -19.13
N VAL A 156 13.32 -6.60 -18.48
CA VAL A 156 14.77 -6.87 -18.55
C VAL A 156 15.19 -7.81 -17.43
N PHE A 157 14.73 -7.56 -16.20
CA PHE A 157 15.13 -8.37 -15.04
C PHE A 157 14.20 -9.54 -14.74
N HIS A 158 13.01 -9.59 -15.35
CA HIS A 158 11.99 -10.63 -15.11
C HIS A 158 11.64 -10.86 -13.62
N PHE A 159 11.76 -9.83 -12.78
CA PHE A 159 11.40 -9.93 -11.37
C PHE A 159 9.89 -9.84 -11.16
N PRO A 160 9.31 -10.62 -10.22
CA PRO A 160 7.90 -10.49 -9.85
C PRO A 160 7.66 -9.15 -9.15
N ILE A 161 6.47 -8.58 -9.37
CA ILE A 161 6.04 -7.37 -8.66
C ILE A 161 5.68 -7.77 -7.23
N ALA A 162 6.49 -7.30 -6.27
CA ALA A 162 6.28 -7.55 -4.84
C ALA A 162 5.57 -6.35 -4.19
N ILE A 163 4.87 -6.59 -3.07
CA ILE A 163 4.21 -5.54 -2.28
C ILE A 163 5.21 -4.47 -1.82
N PHE A 164 6.44 -4.87 -1.50
CA PHE A 164 7.49 -3.92 -1.11
C PHE A 164 7.88 -2.96 -2.23
N ASN A 165 7.64 -3.28 -3.51
CA ASN A 165 7.90 -2.34 -4.61
C ASN A 165 7.01 -1.09 -4.49
N TYR A 166 5.82 -1.18 -3.86
CA TYR A 166 5.01 0.00 -3.54
C TYR A 166 5.70 0.92 -2.52
N THR A 167 6.44 0.35 -1.56
CA THR A 167 7.22 1.14 -0.59
C THR A 167 8.45 1.80 -1.22
N SER A 168 9.01 1.19 -2.28
CA SER A 168 10.06 1.84 -3.09
C SER A 168 9.54 3.09 -3.78
N ILE A 169 8.29 3.08 -4.26
CA ILE A 169 7.66 4.25 -4.88
C ILE A 169 7.50 5.39 -3.88
N THR A 170 7.08 5.10 -2.64
CA THR A 170 6.95 6.15 -1.61
C THR A 170 8.30 6.76 -1.24
N LEU A 171 9.34 5.93 -1.12
CA LEU A 171 10.71 6.40 -0.88
C LEU A 171 11.20 7.26 -2.04
N TYR A 172 10.95 6.83 -3.28
CA TYR A 172 11.29 7.59 -4.47
C TYR A 172 10.60 8.96 -4.54
N LEU A 173 9.29 9.03 -4.25
CA LEU A 173 8.55 10.30 -4.20
C LEU A 173 9.14 11.30 -3.18
N PHE A 174 9.68 10.79 -2.06
CA PHE A 174 10.38 11.63 -1.10
C PHE A 174 11.73 12.13 -1.61
N ILE A 175 12.50 11.28 -2.30
CA ILE A 175 13.81 11.68 -2.87
C ILE A 175 13.64 12.76 -3.95
N ILE A 176 12.66 12.61 -4.84
CA ILE A 176 12.43 13.57 -5.92
C ILE A 176 11.91 14.92 -5.42
N LEU A 177 11.22 14.95 -4.26
CA LEU A 177 10.88 16.21 -3.57
C LEU A 177 12.15 17.02 -3.29
N ILE A 178 13.14 16.39 -2.65
CA ILE A 178 14.39 17.04 -2.27
C ILE A 178 15.11 17.53 -3.53
N ASP A 179 15.12 16.74 -4.60
CA ASP A 179 15.75 17.12 -5.86
C ASP A 179 15.08 18.32 -6.51
N SER A 180 13.75 18.32 -6.58
CA SER A 180 13.01 19.45 -7.14
C SER A 180 13.25 20.75 -6.37
N PHE A 181 13.38 20.69 -5.04
CA PHE A 181 13.75 21.85 -4.22
C PHE A 181 15.19 22.30 -4.45
N LEU A 182 16.15 21.38 -4.57
CA LEU A 182 17.54 21.71 -4.87
C LEU A 182 17.67 22.38 -6.26
N TRP A 183 17.00 21.85 -7.28
CA TRP A 183 16.97 22.45 -8.61
C TRP A 183 16.38 23.86 -8.59
N TYR A 184 15.24 24.04 -7.90
CA TYR A 184 14.59 25.35 -7.82
C TYR A 184 15.43 26.38 -7.05
N THR A 185 16.03 25.98 -5.92
CA THR A 185 16.87 26.88 -5.12
C THR A 185 18.13 27.29 -5.86
N CYS A 186 18.81 26.37 -6.55
CA CYS A 186 19.96 26.69 -7.39
C CYS A 186 19.58 27.65 -8.53
N TRP A 187 18.41 27.44 -9.14
CA TRP A 187 17.87 28.36 -10.15
C TRP A 187 17.60 29.75 -9.57
N PHE A 188 16.85 29.82 -8.47
CA PHE A 188 16.46 31.08 -7.84
C PHE A 188 17.69 31.92 -7.47
N VAL A 189 18.72 31.29 -6.88
CA VAL A 189 19.96 31.96 -6.49
C VAL A 189 20.76 32.46 -7.70
N ASN A 190 20.85 31.65 -8.77
CA ASN A 190 21.61 32.06 -9.96
C ASN A 190 20.89 33.14 -10.77
N ASN A 191 19.56 33.12 -10.83
CA ASN A 191 18.77 34.11 -11.57
C ASN A 191 18.76 35.48 -10.86
N HIS A 192 18.77 35.53 -9.52
CA HIS A 192 18.72 36.80 -8.77
C HIS A 192 20.09 37.46 -8.53
N ARG A 193 21.20 36.77 -8.80
CA ARG A 193 22.54 37.29 -8.47
C ARG A 193 23.27 37.99 -9.62
N ARG A 194 22.81 37.90 -10.88
CA ARG A 194 23.62 38.34 -12.03
C ARG A 194 22.77 38.87 -13.19
N ASP A 195 22.67 40.19 -13.30
CA ASP A 195 21.95 40.87 -14.38
C ASP A 195 22.73 40.88 -15.73
N ASP A 196 24.03 40.56 -15.74
CA ASP A 196 24.91 40.69 -16.92
C ASP A 196 25.45 39.36 -17.51
N CYS A 197 24.94 38.19 -17.10
CA CYS A 197 25.44 36.90 -17.59
C CYS A 197 24.66 36.37 -18.79
N THR A 198 25.37 35.80 -19.77
CA THR A 198 24.73 35.05 -20.86
C THR A 198 24.01 33.82 -20.32
N ILE A 199 22.89 33.47 -20.94
CA ILE A 199 22.04 32.33 -20.56
C ILE A 199 22.85 31.03 -20.42
N ASN A 200 23.77 30.77 -21.37
CA ASN A 200 24.63 29.57 -21.35
C ASN A 200 25.48 29.49 -20.07
N ARG A 201 25.99 30.61 -19.59
CA ARG A 201 26.81 30.65 -18.37
C ARG A 201 25.96 30.50 -17.10
N ILE A 202 24.70 30.95 -17.12
CA ILE A 202 23.75 30.71 -16.03
C ILE A 202 23.44 29.21 -15.95
N ILE A 203 23.17 28.58 -17.09
CA ILE A 203 22.88 27.14 -17.17
C ILE A 203 24.10 26.31 -16.75
N GLU A 204 25.31 26.66 -17.20
CA GLU A 204 26.54 25.96 -16.81
C GLU A 204 26.78 26.02 -15.29
N ASN A 205 26.60 27.21 -14.68
CA ASN A 205 26.73 27.36 -13.22
C ASN A 205 25.65 26.59 -12.47
N LEU A 206 24.42 26.60 -12.96
CA LEU A 206 23.31 25.83 -12.40
C LEU A 206 23.61 24.33 -12.44
N LEU A 207 24.00 23.81 -13.60
CA LEU A 207 24.38 22.40 -13.78
C LEU A 207 25.52 22.01 -12.85
N THR A 208 26.55 22.84 -12.74
CA THR A 208 27.73 22.55 -11.90
C THR A 208 27.34 22.49 -10.41
N GLN A 209 26.53 23.44 -9.94
CA GLN A 209 26.06 23.48 -8.56
C GLN A 209 25.13 22.30 -8.24
N THR A 210 24.15 22.03 -9.11
CA THR A 210 23.21 20.92 -8.87
C THR A 210 23.91 19.57 -8.97
N PHE A 211 24.87 19.40 -9.88
CA PHE A 211 25.70 18.20 -9.96
C PHE A 211 26.48 17.96 -8.66
N TYR A 212 27.09 19.01 -8.11
CA TYR A 212 27.83 18.92 -6.85
C TYR A 212 26.97 18.46 -5.66
N TYR A 213 25.69 18.86 -5.59
CA TYR A 213 24.77 18.43 -4.53
C TYR A 213 24.12 17.08 -4.78
N LEU A 214 23.73 16.79 -6.02
CA LEU A 214 22.92 15.61 -6.37
C LEU A 214 23.76 14.33 -6.45
N VAL A 215 25.01 14.42 -6.92
CA VAL A 215 25.86 13.23 -7.08
C VAL A 215 26.16 12.56 -5.74
N PRO A 216 26.70 13.25 -4.71
CA PRO A 216 26.96 12.61 -3.42
C PRO A 216 25.67 12.04 -2.80
N LYS A 217 24.56 12.79 -2.88
CA LYS A 217 23.26 12.37 -2.34
C LYS A 217 22.78 11.06 -2.97
N ASN A 218 22.72 10.97 -4.30
CA ASN A 218 22.25 9.76 -4.98
C ASN A 218 23.24 8.60 -4.83
N LEU A 219 24.55 8.88 -4.81
CA LEU A 219 25.58 7.87 -4.59
C LEU A 219 25.46 7.25 -3.19
N THR A 220 25.21 8.05 -2.14
CA THR A 220 24.95 7.50 -0.80
C THR A 220 23.71 6.62 -0.76
N ALA A 221 22.61 7.03 -1.40
CA ALA A 221 21.39 6.22 -1.47
C ALA A 221 21.65 4.89 -2.20
N ILE A 222 22.38 4.92 -3.31
CA ILE A 222 22.78 3.72 -4.07
C ILE A 222 23.65 2.79 -3.23
N ILE A 223 24.65 3.31 -2.50
CA ILE A 223 25.51 2.50 -1.64
C ILE A 223 24.68 1.77 -0.58
N VAL A 224 23.75 2.48 0.08
CA VAL A 224 22.85 1.86 1.07
C VAL A 224 22.02 0.75 0.43
N LEU A 225 21.48 0.98 -0.78
CA LEU A 225 20.71 -0.02 -1.50
C LEU A 225 21.53 -1.26 -1.88
N VAL A 226 22.77 -1.07 -2.33
CA VAL A 226 23.70 -2.17 -2.65
C VAL A 226 24.04 -2.98 -1.41
N ILE A 227 24.29 -2.33 -0.27
CA ILE A 227 24.50 -3.03 1.00
C ILE A 227 23.27 -3.85 1.36
N THR A 228 22.07 -3.28 1.24
CA THR A 228 20.82 -4.01 1.56
C THR A 228 20.52 -5.16 0.60
N TYR A 229 21.02 -5.12 -0.64
CA TYR A 229 20.87 -6.20 -1.63
C TYR A 229 21.62 -7.48 -1.22
N THR A 230 22.68 -7.36 -0.41
CA THR A 230 23.45 -8.53 0.08
C THR A 230 22.65 -9.46 0.99
N ASN A 231 21.50 -9.01 1.50
CA ASN A 231 20.60 -9.84 2.29
C ASN A 231 19.97 -10.94 1.43
N GLN A 232 19.81 -12.14 2.01
CA GLN A 232 19.25 -13.32 1.33
C GLN A 232 17.72 -13.31 1.17
N ILE A 233 17.05 -12.28 1.69
CA ILE A 233 15.58 -12.17 1.64
C ILE A 233 15.17 -11.70 0.24
N ILE A 234 14.57 -12.59 -0.56
CA ILE A 234 14.15 -12.34 -1.95
C ILE A 234 13.29 -11.07 -2.07
N VAL A 235 12.36 -10.85 -1.14
CA VAL A 235 11.48 -9.67 -1.14
C VAL A 235 12.26 -8.36 -0.98
N LEU A 236 13.33 -8.39 -0.18
CA LEU A 236 14.20 -7.23 0.02
C LEU A 236 15.10 -6.99 -1.21
N GLN A 237 15.53 -8.06 -1.89
CA GLN A 237 16.25 -7.94 -3.15
C GLN A 237 15.38 -7.29 -4.24
N CYS A 238 14.10 -7.68 -4.36
CA CYS A 238 13.16 -7.02 -5.27
C CYS A 238 12.99 -5.53 -4.95
N PHE A 239 12.81 -5.18 -3.67
CA PHE A 239 12.72 -3.80 -3.19
C PHE A 239 13.96 -2.98 -3.56
N THR A 240 15.16 -3.53 -3.32
CA THR A 240 16.42 -2.82 -3.52
C THR A 240 16.71 -2.58 -4.98
N VAL A 241 16.50 -3.59 -5.84
CA VAL A 241 16.67 -3.46 -7.29
C VAL A 241 15.69 -2.45 -7.87
N PHE A 242 14.42 -2.49 -7.47
CA PHE A 242 13.43 -1.54 -7.98
C PHE A 242 13.70 -0.10 -7.50
N SER A 243 14.08 0.09 -6.24
CA SER A 243 14.48 1.40 -5.70
C SER A 243 15.73 1.95 -6.39
N PHE A 244 16.71 1.08 -6.67
CA PHE A 244 17.93 1.45 -7.37
C PHE A 244 17.64 1.97 -8.79
N LEU A 245 16.75 1.29 -9.52
CA LEU A 245 16.33 1.73 -10.86
C LEU A 245 15.64 3.08 -10.82
N LEU A 246 14.69 3.27 -9.89
CA LEU A 246 13.97 4.54 -9.72
C LEU A 246 14.94 5.72 -9.49
N ILE A 247 15.88 5.56 -8.55
CA ILE A 247 16.85 6.63 -8.21
C ILE A 247 17.80 6.90 -9.39
N SER A 248 18.32 5.85 -10.02
CA SER A 248 19.29 5.99 -11.11
C SER A 248 18.67 6.64 -12.34
N ILE A 249 17.50 6.17 -12.76
CA ILE A 249 16.79 6.70 -13.93
C ILE A 249 16.35 8.14 -13.66
N SER A 250 15.83 8.43 -12.47
CA SER A 250 15.46 9.79 -12.08
C SER A 250 16.64 10.76 -12.10
N PHE A 251 17.81 10.32 -11.63
CA PHE A 251 19.01 11.14 -11.69
C PHE A 251 19.31 11.58 -13.13
N PHE A 252 19.35 10.65 -14.09
CA PHE A 252 19.61 11.00 -15.49
C PHE A 252 18.52 11.89 -16.10
N ILE A 253 17.25 11.57 -15.85
CA ILE A 253 16.13 12.37 -16.35
C ILE A 253 16.20 13.80 -15.80
N SER A 254 16.58 13.98 -14.54
CA SER A 254 16.68 15.31 -13.92
C SER A 254 17.62 16.26 -14.68
N PHE A 255 18.79 15.77 -15.10
CA PHE A 255 19.75 16.58 -15.87
C PHE A 255 19.31 16.85 -17.31
N THR A 256 18.34 16.11 -17.83
CA THR A 256 17.76 16.38 -19.16
C THR A 256 16.57 17.33 -19.09
N LEU A 257 15.64 17.15 -18.15
CA LEU A 257 14.36 17.88 -18.13
C LEU A 257 14.45 19.25 -17.46
N TYR A 258 15.15 19.36 -16.32
CA TYR A 258 15.17 20.61 -15.56
C TYR A 258 15.90 21.75 -16.29
N PRO A 259 17.08 21.55 -16.91
CA PRO A 259 17.74 22.60 -17.68
C PRO A 259 16.91 23.06 -18.88
N GLY A 260 16.22 22.12 -19.55
CA GLY A 260 15.35 22.44 -20.69
C GLY A 260 14.25 23.43 -20.32
N LYS A 261 13.62 23.26 -19.15
CA LYS A 261 12.65 24.23 -18.63
C LYS A 261 13.23 25.61 -18.45
N PHE A 262 14.40 25.69 -17.80
CA PHE A 262 15.00 26.98 -17.46
C PHE A 262 15.49 27.74 -18.69
N TYR A 263 15.73 27.03 -19.80
CA TYR A 263 15.96 27.64 -21.10
C TYR A 263 14.68 28.27 -21.71
N PHE A 264 13.49 27.73 -21.43
CA PHE A 264 12.21 28.26 -21.95
C PHE A 264 11.62 29.40 -21.10
N ASP A 265 12.01 29.52 -19.83
CA ASP A 265 11.52 30.54 -18.90
C ASP A 265 12.27 31.90 -19.00
N ILE A 266 13.40 31.96 -19.72
CA ILE A 266 14.17 33.18 -20.02
C ILE A 266 13.80 33.68 -21.42
#